data_AF-A0A1C0V3A9-F1
#
_entry.id   AF-A0A1C0V3A9-F1
#
_cell.length_a   1.000
_cell.length_b   1.000
_cell.length_c   1.000
_cell.angle_alpha   90.00
_cell.angle_beta   90.00
_cell.angle_gamma   90.00
#
_symmetry.space_group_name_H-M   'P 1'
#
loop_
_entity.id
_entity.type
_entity.pdbx_description
1 polymer ?
#
loop_
_entity_poly.entity_id
_entity_poly.type
_entity_poly.pdbx_seq_one_letter_code
_entity_poly.pdbx_strand_id
1 'polypeptide(L)' 'MYTNSRREYVLNEIASYGSQAAAAEALGTSPQVVSRWNCGESQPSGVVARTCQLARFIRELGYELPPNMEF' A
#
# COMPACT_ATOMS: atom_id res chain seq x y z
N MET A 1 -2.41 -14.47 19.50
CA MET A 1 -1.75 -13.28 18.93
C MET A 1 -1.84 -13.43 17.42
N TYR A 2 -2.84 -12.81 16.77
CA TYR A 2 -2.95 -12.88 15.31
C TYR A 2 -1.81 -12.05 14.73
N THR A 3 -0.74 -12.70 14.29
CA THR A 3 0.24 -12.06 13.41
C THR A 3 -0.51 -11.76 12.12
N ASN A 4 -1.01 -10.52 11.95
CA ASN A 4 -1.56 -10.08 10.68
C ASN A 4 -0.53 -10.43 9.61
N SER A 5 -0.92 -11.27 8.66
CA SER A 5 -0.04 -11.66 7.57
C SER A 5 0.38 -10.41 6.81
N ARG A 6 1.60 -10.40 6.24
CA ARG A 6 2.09 -9.29 5.39
C ARG A 6 1.05 -8.84 4.35
N ARG A 7 0.30 -9.80 3.80
CA ARG A 7 -0.80 -9.57 2.87
C ARG A 7 -1.92 -8.77 3.52
N GLU A 8 -2.46 -9.22 4.65
CA GLU A 8 -3.54 -8.53 5.35
C GLU A 8 -3.15 -7.11 5.72
N TYR A 9 -1.92 -6.90 6.18
CA TYR A 9 -1.42 -5.54 6.47
C TYR A 9 -1.49 -4.64 5.24
N VAL A 10 -0.98 -5.09 4.10
CA VAL A 10 -1.01 -4.32 2.85
C VAL A 10 -2.44 -4.09 2.36
N LEU A 11 -3.31 -5.10 2.41
CA LEU A 11 -4.71 -4.97 1.99
C LEU A 11 -5.49 -3.99 2.87
N ASN A 12 -5.24 -3.99 4.18
CA ASN A 12 -5.85 -3.04 5.11
C ASN A 12 -5.37 -1.60 4.82
N GLU A 13 -4.09 -1.40 4.51
CA GLU A 13 -3.62 -0.07 4.11
C GLU A 13 -4.19 0.36 2.76
N ILE A 14 -4.29 -0.54 1.77
CA ILE A 14 -4.94 -0.25 0.48
C ILE A 14 -6.39 0.19 0.70
N ALA A 15 -7.13 -0.46 1.60
CA ALA A 15 -8.50 -0.11 1.93
C ALA A 15 -8.66 1.26 2.61
N SER A 16 -7.59 1.82 3.17
CA SER A 16 -7.61 3.17 3.76
C SER A 16 -7.61 4.29 2.71
N TYR A 17 -7.26 3.98 1.47
CA TYR A 17 -7.31 4.93 0.35
C TYR A 17 -8.71 4.98 -0.27
N GLY A 18 -9.10 6.16 -0.78
CA GLY A 18 -10.42 6.36 -1.38
C GLY A 18 -10.65 5.64 -2.71
N SER A 19 -9.59 5.12 -3.35
CA SER A 19 -9.69 4.30 -4.57
C SER A 19 -8.45 3.43 -4.78
N GLN A 20 -8.58 2.39 -5.63
CA GLN A 20 -7.42 1.59 -6.04
C GLN A 20 -6.37 2.42 -6.80
N ALA A 21 -6.79 3.47 -7.51
CA ALA A 21 -5.87 4.38 -8.18
C ALA A 21 -5.04 5.19 -7.20
N ALA A 22 -5.67 5.75 -6.16
CA ALA A 22 -4.98 6.47 -5.09
C ALA A 22 -4.02 5.56 -4.30
N ALA A 23 -4.43 4.32 -4.03
CA ALA A 23 -3.54 3.33 -3.41
C ALA A 23 -2.34 2.99 -4.30
N ALA A 24 -2.58 2.79 -5.60
CA ALA A 24 -1.52 2.50 -6.55
C ALA A 24 -0.52 3.65 -6.64
N GLU A 25 -1.01 4.89 -6.69
CA GLU A 25 -0.20 6.09 -6.66
C GLU A 25 0.65 6.13 -5.39
N ALA A 26 0.05 6.09 -4.20
CA ALA A 26 0.79 6.19 -2.95
C ALA A 26 1.81 5.05 -2.72
N LEU A 27 1.63 3.91 -3.36
CA LEU A 27 2.53 2.75 -3.24
C LEU A 27 3.55 2.63 -4.39
N GLY A 28 3.54 3.57 -5.34
CA GLY A 28 4.45 3.54 -6.50
C GLY A 28 4.24 2.31 -7.39
N THR A 29 2.98 1.95 -7.65
CA THR A 29 2.61 0.80 -8.48
C THR A 29 1.44 1.13 -9.41
N SER A 30 0.85 0.12 -10.07
CA SER A 30 -0.30 0.31 -10.96
C SER A 30 -1.62 -0.18 -10.35
N PRO A 31 -2.77 0.41 -10.73
CA PRO A 31 -4.09 -0.06 -10.27
C PRO A 31 -4.35 -1.54 -10.59
N GLN A 32 -3.80 -2.03 -11.70
CA GLN A 32 -3.90 -3.43 -12.09
C GLN A 32 -3.19 -4.35 -11.08
N VAL A 33 -2.02 -3.96 -10.59
CA VAL A 33 -1.28 -4.71 -9.55
C VAL A 33 -2.09 -4.74 -8.24
N VAL A 34 -2.65 -3.60 -7.85
CA VAL A 34 -3.54 -3.51 -6.67
C VAL A 34 -4.76 -4.43 -6.80
N SER A 35 -5.41 -4.44 -7.97
CA SER A 35 -6.54 -5.32 -8.26
C SER A 35 -6.16 -6.80 -8.12
N ARG A 36 -5.02 -7.22 -8.69
CA ARG A 36 -4.52 -8.60 -8.56
C ARG A 36 -4.25 -9.00 -7.11
N TRP A 37 -3.74 -8.09 -6.28
CA TRP A 37 -3.59 -8.35 -4.85
C TRP A 37 -4.94 -8.54 -4.17
N ASN A 38 -5.93 -7.69 -4.42
CA ASN A 38 -7.28 -7.81 -3.88
C ASN A 38 -7.95 -9.13 -4.27
N CYS A 39 -7.82 -9.55 -5.54
CA CYS A 39 -8.38 -10.81 -6.04
C CYS A 39 -7.60 -12.06 -5.59
N GLY A 40 -6.44 -11.90 -4.96
CA GLY A 40 -5.59 -13.03 -4.55
C GLY A 40 -4.81 -13.68 -5.69
N GLU A 41 -4.79 -13.07 -6.86
CA GLU A 41 -4.05 -13.52 -8.04
C GLU A 41 -2.54 -13.34 -7.89
N SER A 42 -2.12 -12.41 -7.03
CA SER A 42 -0.72 -12.22 -6.66
C SER A 42 -0.58 -11.73 -5.21
N GLN A 43 0.66 -11.70 -4.72
CA GLN A 43 0.98 -11.26 -3.35
C GLN A 43 1.84 -9.98 -3.37
N PRO A 44 1.61 -9.05 -2.44
CA PRO A 44 2.49 -7.90 -2.25
C PRO A 44 3.92 -8.33 -1.93
N SER A 45 4.89 -7.62 -2.49
CA SER A 45 6.30 -7.85 -2.16
C SER A 45 6.62 -7.38 -0.73
N GLY A 46 7.77 -7.79 -0.20
CA GLY A 46 8.24 -7.28 1.10
C GLY A 46 8.53 -5.77 1.06
N VAL A 47 8.91 -5.24 -0.11
CA VAL A 47 9.16 -3.82 -0.32
C VAL A 47 7.85 -3.04 -0.18
N VAL A 48 6.78 -3.48 -0.83
CA VAL A 48 5.45 -2.83 -0.72
C VAL A 48 4.98 -2.77 0.73
N ALA A 49 5.15 -3.86 1.49
CA ALA A 49 4.79 -3.86 2.90
C ALA A 49 5.59 -2.84 3.73
N ARG A 50 6.90 -2.69 3.46
CA ARG A 50 7.73 -1.64 4.09
C ARG A 50 7.30 -0.25 3.67
N THR A 51 6.94 -0.05 2.40
CA THR A 51 6.40 1.22 1.90
C THR A 51 5.11 1.60 2.62
N CYS A 52 4.17 0.66 2.79
CA CYS A 52 2.96 0.86 3.59
C CYS A 52 3.29 1.27 5.04
N GLN A 53 4.25 0.58 5.68
CA GLN A 53 4.68 0.89 7.05
C GLN A 53 5.27 2.30 7.16
N LEU A 54 6.17 2.64 6.24
CA LEU A 54 6.79 3.96 6.21
C LEU A 54 5.75 5.06 5.93
N ALA A 55 4.85 4.81 4.98
CA ALA A 55 3.78 5.74 4.63
C ALA A 55 2.88 6.05 5.84
N ARG A 56 2.50 5.01 6.59
CA ARG A 56 1.73 5.15 7.82
C ARG A 56 2.49 5.94 8.88
N PHE A 57 3.75 5.60 9.13
CA PHE A 57 4.59 6.28 10.12
C PHE A 57 4.73 7.79 9.81
N ILE A 58 4.97 8.16 8.55
CA ILE A 58 5.05 9.56 8.11
C ILE A 58 3.74 10.31 8.40
N ARG A 59 2.58 9.69 8.11
CA ARG A 59 1.27 10.27 8.41
C ARG A 59 1.01 10.41 9.90
N GLU A 60 1.41 9.43 10.71
CA GLU A 60 1.31 9.48 12.18
C GLU A 60 2.16 10.60 12.79
N LEU A 61 3.27 10.97 12.13
CA LEU A 61 4.07 12.13 12.47
C LEU A 61 3.47 13.48 12.00
N GLY A 62 2.33 13.45 11.30
CA GLY A 62 1.66 14.66 10.79
C GLY A 62 2.22 15.19 9.47
N TYR A 63 3.03 14.39 8.75
CA TYR A 63 3.56 14.76 7.44
C TYR A 63 2.74 14.15 6.31
N GLU A 64 2.73 14.84 5.16
CA GLU A 64 2.18 14.32 3.91
C GLU A 64 3.25 13.51 3.16
N LEU A 65 2.80 12.50 2.41
CA LEU A 65 3.71 11.74 1.55
C LEU A 65 4.08 12.61 0.35
N PRO A 66 5.34 12.56 -0.10
CA PRO A 66 5.74 13.26 -1.31
C PRO A 66 4.90 12.74 -2.50
N PRO A 67 4.62 13.60 -3.49
CA PRO A 67 3.98 13.17 -4.73
C PRO A 67 4.86 12.11 -5.41
N ASN A 68 4.23 11.28 -6.24
CA ASN A 68 4.96 10.31 -7.03
C ASN A 68 5.99 11.00 -7.93
N MET A 69 7.17 10.39 -8.03
CA MET A 69 8.17 10.79 -9.01
C MET A 69 7.88 10.06 -10.31
N GLU A 70 7.76 10.81 -11.41
CA GLU A 70 7.81 10.21 -12.74
C GLU A 70 9.27 9.82 -13.04
N PHE A 71 9.49 8.55 -13.35
CA PHE A 71 10.78 7.99 -13.77
C PHE A 71 10.70 7.49 -15.21
#